data_AF-A0A7V3DIR3-F1
#
_entry.id   AF-A0A7V3DIR3-F1
#
_cell.length_a   1.000
_cell.length_b   1.000
_cell.length_c   1.000
_cell.angle_alpha   90.00
_cell.angle_beta   90.00
_cell.angle_gamma   90.00
#
_symmetry.space_group_name_H-M   'P 1'
#
loop_
_entity.id
_entity.type
_entity.pdbx_description
1 polymer ?
#
loop_
_entity_poly.entity_id
_entity_poly.type
_entity_poly.pdbx_seq_one_letter_code
_entity_poly.pdbx_strand_id
1 'polypeptide(L)'
;MSSQNLDQLCAKHGWQIAEQVHEAIRKNAENHITKSLGVLQEDGVYAFFLYQASRGQSEKPGAEKLRDQARELLKEAGIKGFQNAANPMAAVRDHLAGDLDQLLLAKRLLEQALIYARYHAKALG
;
A
#
# COMPACT_ATOMS: atom_id res chain seq x y z
N MET A 1 -14.67 21.21 10.70
CA MET A 1 -13.91 19.97 10.50
C MET A 1 -12.98 20.19 9.33
N SER A 2 -11.66 20.19 9.53
CA SER A 2 -10.73 20.21 8.41
C SER A 2 -10.95 18.95 7.58
N SER A 3 -11.43 19.08 6.35
CA SER A 3 -11.49 17.96 5.41
C SER A 3 -10.10 17.36 5.30
N GLN A 4 -9.94 16.08 5.66
CA GLN A 4 -8.67 15.39 5.53
C GLN A 4 -8.25 15.38 4.05
N ASN A 5 -7.08 15.92 3.73
CA ASN A 5 -6.56 15.89 2.38
C ASN A 5 -6.00 14.50 2.08
N LEU A 6 -6.71 13.73 1.27
CA LEU A 6 -6.33 12.36 0.91
C LEU A 6 -5.01 12.30 0.13
N ASP A 7 -4.71 13.31 -0.70
CA ASP A 7 -3.46 13.35 -1.46
C ASP A 7 -2.25 13.59 -0.53
N GLN A 8 -2.40 14.49 0.45
CA GLN A 8 -1.39 14.67 1.50
C GLN A 8 -1.16 13.38 2.29
N LEU A 9 -2.22 12.62 2.56
CA LEU A 9 -2.13 11.33 3.23
C LEU A 9 -1.38 10.30 2.36
N CYS A 10 -1.68 10.25 1.06
CA CYS A 10 -0.94 9.44 0.09
C CYS A 10 0.54 9.83 0.05
N ALA A 11 0.88 11.12 0.07
CA ALA A 11 2.27 11.59 0.09
C ALA A 11 3.00 11.17 1.38
N LYS A 12 2.36 11.33 2.54
CA LYS A 12 2.88 10.87 3.83
C LYS A 12 3.21 9.38 3.82
N HIS A 13 2.23 8.54 3.45
CA HIS A 13 2.45 7.09 3.43
C HIS A 13 3.37 6.65 2.29
N GLY A 14 3.36 7.34 1.14
CA GLY A 14 4.30 7.10 0.05
C GLY A 14 5.75 7.29 0.49
N TRP A 15 6.03 8.39 1.18
CA TRP A 15 7.33 8.64 1.81
C TRP A 15 7.69 7.54 2.81
N GLN A 16 6.78 7.20 3.73
CA GLN A 16 7.01 6.15 4.74
C GLN A 16 7.26 4.77 4.13
N ILE A 17 6.54 4.41 3.06
CA ILE A 17 6.77 3.18 2.30
C ILE A 17 8.19 3.18 1.75
N ALA A 18 8.59 4.25 1.06
CA ALA A 18 9.91 4.30 0.45
C ALA A 18 11.04 4.19 1.49
N GLU A 19 10.98 4.95 2.58
CA GLU A 19 11.97 4.90 3.66
C GLU A 19 12.05 3.51 4.30
N GLN A 20 10.92 2.96 4.75
CA GLN A 20 10.92 1.70 5.50
C GLN A 20 11.26 0.50 4.63
N VAL A 21 10.82 0.49 3.36
CA VAL A 21 11.17 -0.56 2.41
C VAL A 21 12.65 -0.44 2.04
N HIS A 22 13.17 0.77 1.81
CA HIS A 22 14.59 0.97 1.54
C HIS A 22 15.46 0.57 2.73
N GLU A 23 15.09 0.90 3.97
CA GLU A 23 15.81 0.45 5.16
C GLU A 23 15.86 -1.08 5.23
N ALA A 24 14.75 -1.75 4.91
CA ALA A 24 14.59 -3.19 5.03
C ALA A 24 15.32 -3.99 3.92
N ILE A 25 15.29 -3.53 2.67
CA ILE A 25 15.79 -4.30 1.50
C ILE A 25 16.71 -3.51 0.56
N ARG A 26 17.11 -2.29 0.95
CA ARG A 26 18.10 -1.42 0.29
C ARG A 26 17.77 -1.21 -1.19
N LYS A 27 18.75 -1.42 -2.08
CA LYS A 27 18.65 -1.27 -3.54
C LYS A 27 17.49 -2.04 -4.19
N ASN A 28 16.90 -3.04 -3.51
CA ASN A 28 15.76 -3.78 -4.04
C ASN A 28 14.42 -3.04 -3.83
N ALA A 29 14.40 -1.96 -3.05
CA ALA A 29 13.17 -1.25 -2.68
C ALA A 29 12.42 -0.66 -3.87
N GLU A 30 13.10 0.08 -4.75
CA GLU A 30 12.46 0.67 -5.94
C GLU A 30 11.80 -0.41 -6.82
N ASN A 31 12.51 -1.52 -7.06
CA ASN A 31 11.99 -2.63 -7.86
C ASN A 31 10.79 -3.29 -7.18
N HIS A 32 10.86 -3.52 -5.87
CA HIS A 32 9.76 -4.13 -5.12
C HIS A 32 8.51 -3.23 -5.12
N ILE A 33 8.67 -1.93 -4.89
CA ILE A 33 7.58 -0.94 -4.94
C ILE A 33 6.98 -0.88 -6.36
N THR A 34 7.83 -0.86 -7.39
CA THR A 34 7.38 -0.82 -8.80
C THR A 34 6.56 -2.05 -9.17
N LYS A 35 7.01 -3.26 -8.79
CA LYS A 35 6.24 -4.49 -9.01
C LYS A 35 4.92 -4.49 -8.23
N SER A 36 4.94 -4.01 -6.99
CA SER A 36 3.74 -3.91 -6.16
C SER A 36 2.70 -2.97 -6.77
N LEU A 37 3.15 -1.82 -7.31
CA LEU A 37 2.29 -0.89 -8.04
C LEU A 37 1.71 -1.55 -9.31
N GLY A 38 2.52 -2.27 -10.08
CA GLY A 38 2.05 -3.00 -11.26
C GLY A 38 0.95 -4.01 -10.92
N VAL A 39 1.16 -4.85 -9.90
CA VAL A 39 0.13 -5.81 -9.44
C VAL A 39 -1.16 -5.08 -9.01
N LEU A 40 -1.05 -3.96 -8.29
CA LEU A 40 -2.23 -3.20 -7.89
C LEU A 40 -3.01 -2.64 -9.08
N GLN A 41 -2.30 -2.13 -10.09
CA GLN A 41 -2.91 -1.53 -11.28
C GLN A 41 -3.62 -2.57 -12.14
N GLU A 42 -2.97 -3.71 -12.40
CA GLU A 42 -3.46 -4.76 -13.28
C GLU A 42 -4.45 -5.70 -12.57
N ASP A 43 -4.12 -6.15 -11.36
CA ASP A 43 -4.83 -7.26 -10.68
C ASP A 43 -5.65 -6.79 -9.46
N GLY A 44 -5.50 -5.53 -9.04
CA GLY A 44 -6.32 -4.90 -8.00
C GLY A 44 -5.86 -5.13 -6.56
N VAL A 45 -6.68 -4.62 -5.62
CA VAL A 45 -6.31 -4.46 -4.20
C VAL A 45 -6.05 -5.81 -3.51
N TYR A 46 -6.86 -6.83 -3.81
CA TYR A 46 -6.67 -8.15 -3.19
C TYR A 46 -5.36 -8.79 -3.65
N ALA A 47 -5.10 -8.79 -4.96
CA ALA A 47 -3.87 -9.32 -5.53
C ALA A 47 -2.64 -8.59 -5.00
N PHE A 48 -2.71 -7.26 -4.82
CA PHE A 48 -1.67 -6.48 -4.18
C PHE A 48 -1.32 -6.99 -2.77
N PHE A 49 -2.30 -7.15 -1.87
CA PHE A 49 -2.02 -7.65 -0.52
C PHE A 49 -1.53 -9.10 -0.51
N LEU A 50 -2.05 -9.94 -1.42
CA LEU A 50 -1.59 -11.32 -1.59
C LEU A 50 -0.15 -11.37 -2.11
N TYR A 51 0.22 -10.50 -3.04
CA TYR A 51 1.57 -10.38 -3.57
C TYR A 51 2.56 -10.07 -2.45
N GLN A 52 2.22 -9.16 -1.53
CA GLN A 52 3.04 -8.87 -0.35
C GLN A 52 3.18 -10.07 0.58
N ALA A 53 2.09 -10.79 0.84
CA ALA A 53 2.11 -11.99 1.67
C ALA A 53 2.93 -13.15 1.05
N SER A 54 3.03 -13.20 -0.29
CA SER A 54 3.73 -14.26 -1.02
C SER A 54 5.24 -14.06 -1.16
N ARG A 55 5.79 -12.91 -0.73
CA ARG A 55 7.22 -12.60 -0.93
C ARG A 55 8.12 -13.55 -0.13
N GLY A 56 9.20 -14.00 -0.78
CA GLY A 56 10.22 -14.87 -0.17
C GLY A 56 11.13 -14.14 0.80
N GLN A 57 12.00 -14.87 1.51
CA GLN A 57 12.81 -14.35 2.62
C GLN A 57 13.60 -13.06 2.30
N SER A 58 14.11 -12.90 1.08
CA SER A 58 14.89 -11.73 0.67
C SER A 58 14.08 -10.45 0.51
N GLU A 59 12.80 -10.55 0.13
CA GLU A 59 11.90 -9.40 -0.08
C GLU A 59 10.90 -9.24 1.08
N LYS A 60 10.69 -10.28 1.89
CA LYS A 60 9.69 -10.33 2.96
C LYS A 60 9.77 -9.14 3.93
N PRO A 61 10.94 -8.69 4.42
CA PRO A 61 11.00 -7.53 5.31
C PRO A 61 10.43 -6.27 4.67
N GLY A 62 10.77 -6.00 3.40
CA GLY A 62 10.21 -4.86 2.66
C GLY A 62 8.72 -5.02 2.37
N ALA A 63 8.30 -6.25 2.03
CA ALA A 63 6.89 -6.56 1.76
C ALA A 63 6.00 -6.32 2.98
N GLU A 64 6.47 -6.68 4.17
CA GLU A 64 5.77 -6.44 5.44
C GLU A 64 5.64 -4.94 5.73
N LYS A 65 6.72 -4.16 5.55
CA LYS A 65 6.68 -2.69 5.72
C LYS A 65 5.67 -2.03 4.78
N LEU A 66 5.71 -2.40 3.50
CA LEU A 66 4.80 -1.87 2.50
C LEU A 66 3.34 -2.26 2.83
N ARG A 67 3.09 -3.54 3.15
CA ARG A 67 1.76 -4.03 3.55
C ARG A 67 1.21 -3.25 4.75
N ASP A 68 2.04 -3.03 5.76
CA ASP A 68 1.62 -2.36 6.99
C ASP A 68 1.31 -0.88 6.73
N GLN A 69 2.13 -0.18 5.93
CA GLN A 69 1.84 1.21 5.54
C GLN A 69 0.58 1.32 4.66
N ALA A 70 0.37 0.38 3.74
CA ALA A 70 -0.85 0.32 2.94
C ALA A 70 -2.10 0.13 3.82
N ARG A 71 -2.02 -0.73 4.83
CA ARG A 71 -3.09 -0.93 5.81
C ARG A 71 -3.38 0.36 6.59
N GLU A 72 -2.35 1.03 7.11
CA GLU A 72 -2.52 2.27 7.87
C GLU A 72 -3.05 3.41 7.00
N LEU A 73 -2.61 3.54 5.74
CA LEU A 73 -3.17 4.52 4.79
C LEU A 73 -4.69 4.34 4.63
N LEU A 74 -5.14 3.11 4.37
CA LEU A 74 -6.57 2.83 4.17
C LEU A 74 -7.38 3.05 5.45
N LYS A 75 -6.80 2.73 6.61
CA LYS A 75 -7.40 3.00 7.92
C LYS A 75 -7.53 4.51 8.17
N GLU A 76 -6.44 5.28 8.01
CA GLU A 76 -6.41 6.73 8.17
C GLU A 76 -7.33 7.44 7.17
N ALA A 77 -7.50 6.90 5.96
CA ALA A 77 -8.44 7.40 4.95
C ALA A 77 -9.92 7.07 5.23
N GLY A 78 -10.21 6.34 6.31
CA GLY A 78 -11.57 6.00 6.71
C GLY A 78 -12.22 4.88 5.88
N ILE A 79 -11.42 4.03 5.24
CA ILE A 79 -11.96 2.88 4.50
C ILE A 79 -12.53 1.86 5.47
N LYS A 80 -13.85 1.65 5.43
CA LYS A 80 -14.62 0.93 6.46
C LYS A 80 -14.04 -0.46 6.78
N GLY A 81 -13.68 -1.22 5.74
CA GLY A 81 -13.10 -2.56 5.88
C GLY A 81 -11.75 -2.59 6.63
N PHE A 82 -11.04 -1.47 6.70
CA PHE A 82 -9.69 -1.36 7.28
C PHE A 82 -9.67 -0.75 8.69
N GLN A 83 -10.81 -0.29 9.23
CA GLN A 83 -10.87 0.32 10.57
C GLN A 83 -10.56 -0.67 11.70
N ASN A 84 -11.02 -1.92 11.57
CA ASN A 84 -10.92 -2.96 12.61
C ASN A 84 -10.21 -4.25 12.14
N ALA A 85 -9.67 -4.27 10.92
CA ALA A 85 -9.15 -5.49 10.35
C ALA A 85 -7.72 -5.80 10.79
N ALA A 86 -7.55 -6.92 11.49
CA ALA A 86 -6.21 -7.46 11.79
C ALA A 86 -5.51 -8.00 10.53
N ASN A 87 -6.28 -8.50 9.55
CA ASN A 87 -5.76 -9.07 8.31
C ASN A 87 -6.25 -8.26 7.09
N PRO A 88 -5.36 -7.54 6.39
CA PRO A 88 -5.70 -6.79 5.17
C PRO A 88 -6.37 -7.61 4.07
N MET A 89 -6.00 -8.87 3.88
CA MET A 89 -6.62 -9.71 2.84
C MET A 89 -8.06 -10.07 3.19
N ALA A 90 -8.33 -10.37 4.46
CA ALA A 90 -9.69 -10.60 4.95
C ALA A 90 -10.52 -9.31 4.83
N ALA A 91 -9.95 -8.15 5.16
CA ALA A 91 -10.61 -6.85 4.97
C ALA A 91 -11.07 -6.64 3.53
N VAL A 92 -10.20 -6.95 2.56
CA VAL A 92 -10.51 -6.76 1.15
C VAL A 92 -11.60 -7.74 0.69
N ARG A 93 -11.44 -9.03 1.01
CA ARG A 93 -12.37 -10.10 0.60
C ARG A 93 -13.76 -9.93 1.24
N ASP A 94 -13.81 -9.67 2.54
CA ASP A 94 -15.04 -9.77 3.33
C ASP A 94 -15.80 -8.45 3.45
N HIS A 95 -15.13 -7.31 3.18
CA HIS A 95 -15.73 -5.98 3.33
C HIS A 95 -15.69 -5.15 2.04
N LEU A 96 -14.53 -5.01 1.41
CA LEU A 96 -14.40 -4.17 0.22
C LEU A 96 -15.00 -4.78 -1.04
N ALA A 97 -14.96 -6.11 -1.18
CA ALA A 97 -15.53 -6.77 -2.35
C ALA A 97 -17.05 -6.52 -2.51
N GLY A 98 -17.74 -6.21 -1.40
CA GLY A 98 -19.17 -5.88 -1.40
C GLY A 98 -19.50 -4.38 -1.54
N ASP A 99 -18.50 -3.49 -1.49
CA ASP A 99 -18.66 -2.02 -1.59
C ASP A 99 -17.72 -1.48 -2.66
N LEU A 100 -18.23 -1.38 -3.89
CA LEU A 100 -17.46 -1.00 -5.08
C LEU A 100 -16.82 0.38 -4.95
N ASP A 101 -17.53 1.35 -4.36
CA ASP A 101 -17.02 2.72 -4.21
C ASP A 101 -15.82 2.76 -3.26
N GLN A 102 -15.92 2.05 -2.13
CA GLN A 102 -14.80 1.90 -1.19
C GLN A 102 -13.62 1.16 -1.84
N LEU A 103 -13.89 0.13 -2.65
CA LEU A 103 -12.86 -0.61 -3.36
C LEU A 103 -12.10 0.26 -4.37
N LEU A 104 -12.83 1.02 -5.19
CA LEU A 104 -12.25 1.92 -6.18
C LEU A 104 -11.47 3.06 -5.52
N LEU A 105 -11.97 3.61 -4.41
CA LEU A 105 -11.25 4.62 -3.63
C LEU A 105 -9.97 4.04 -3.02
N ALA A 106 -10.04 2.86 -2.40
CA ALA A 106 -8.87 2.18 -1.84
C ALA A 106 -7.79 1.92 -2.90
N LYS A 107 -8.19 1.46 -4.09
CA LYS A 107 -7.28 1.27 -5.23
C LYS A 107 -6.57 2.58 -5.60
N ARG A 108 -7.32 3.66 -5.79
CA ARG A 108 -6.76 4.98 -6.16
C ARG A 108 -5.78 5.53 -5.12
N LEU A 109 -6.10 5.41 -3.84
CA LEU A 109 -5.23 5.89 -2.76
C LEU A 109 -3.91 5.12 -2.71
N LEU A 110 -3.98 3.79 -2.81
CA LEU A 110 -2.79 2.94 -2.83
C LEU A 110 -1.93 3.21 -4.08
N GLU A 111 -2.56 3.37 -5.26
CA GLU A 111 -1.84 3.71 -6.50
C GLU A 111 -1.08 5.03 -6.34
N GLN A 112 -1.75 6.07 -5.85
CA GLN A 112 -1.13 7.38 -5.66
C GLN A 112 0.03 7.32 -4.64
N ALA A 113 -0.17 6.64 -3.50
CA ALA A 113 0.88 6.48 -2.50
C ALA A 113 2.08 5.69 -3.03
N LEU A 114 1.86 4.63 -3.82
CA LEU A 114 2.93 3.83 -4.43
C LEU A 114 3.65 4.58 -5.55
N ILE A 115 2.96 5.44 -6.30
CA ILE A 115 3.61 6.35 -7.26
C ILE A 115 4.59 7.27 -6.53
N TYR A 116 4.15 7.91 -5.44
CA TYR A 116 5.03 8.74 -4.62
C TYR A 116 6.17 7.93 -4.00
N ALA A 117 5.88 6.74 -3.48
CA ALA A 117 6.89 5.86 -2.92
C ALA A 117 7.96 5.47 -3.95
N ARG A 118 7.55 5.16 -5.18
CA ARG A 118 8.48 4.80 -6.26
C ARG A 118 9.45 5.94 -6.57
N TYR A 119 8.93 7.17 -6.73
CA TYR A 119 9.78 8.33 -7.01
C TYR A 119 10.67 8.70 -5.84
N HIS A 120 10.20 8.55 -4.59
CA HIS A 120 11.03 8.75 -3.41
C HIS A 120 12.12 7.69 -3.28
N ALA A 121 11.80 6.41 -3.48
CA ALA A 121 12.77 5.33 -3.47
C ALA A 121 13.87 5.53 -4.52
N LYS A 122 13.52 6.02 -5.71
CA LYS A 122 14.48 6.39 -6.76
C LYS A 122 15.41 7.53 -6.33
N ALA A 123 14.94 8.45 -5.49
CA ALA A 123 15.76 9.54 -4.96
C ALA A 123 16.71 9.07 -3.84
N LEU A 124 16.40 7.97 -3.15
CA LEU A 124 17.23 7.41 -2.08
C LEU A 124 18.49 6.68 -2.57
N GLY A 125 18.50 6.18 -3.82
CA GLY A 125 19.65 5.46 -4.40
C GLY A 125 19.49 3.95 -4.37
#